data_AF-A0A9E3EZN7-F1
#
_entry.id   AF-A0A9E3EZN7-F1
#
_cell.length_a   1.000
_cell.length_b   1.000
_cell.length_c   1.000
_cell.angle_alpha   90.00
_cell.angle_beta   90.00
_cell.angle_gamma   90.00
#
_symmetry.space_group_name_H-M   'P 1'
#
loop_
_entity.id
_entity.type
_entity.pdbx_description
1 polymer ?
#
loop_
_entity_poly.entity_id
_entity_poly.type
_entity_poly.pdbx_seq_one_letter_code
_entity_poly.pdbx_strand_id
1 'polypeptide(L)' 'GRAPDQMPSPALAHLPNVIATPHIGGLTPPASESQAMDSVRQVQALLKGDVPPGAVNVPSWTRRP' A
#
# COMPACT_ATOMS: atom_id res chain seq x y z
N GLY A 1 -3.21 -12.50 -10.72
CA GLY A 1 -3.24 -13.92 -10.33
C GLY A 1 -2.64 -14.78 -11.43
N ARG A 2 -1.38 -15.23 -11.26
CA ARG A 2 -0.51 -16.20 -11.96
C ARG A 2 0.71 -16.82 -11.15
N ALA A 3 0.58 -17.19 -9.85
CA ALA A 3 1.58 -17.46 -8.74
C ALA A 3 2.12 -16.30 -7.81
N PRO A 4 2.20 -16.53 -6.48
CA PRO A 4 1.66 -15.75 -5.34
C PRO A 4 1.74 -14.20 -5.31
N ASP A 5 2.53 -13.54 -6.15
CA ASP A 5 2.89 -12.11 -6.10
C ASP A 5 2.32 -11.34 -7.31
N GLN A 6 1.00 -11.30 -7.39
CA GLN A 6 0.32 -11.66 -8.63
C GLN A 6 -0.06 -10.58 -9.66
N MET A 7 0.45 -10.68 -10.90
CA MET A 7 -0.13 -10.03 -12.10
C MET A 7 -1.22 -10.91 -12.76
N PRO A 8 -2.30 -10.37 -13.35
CA PRO A 8 -3.29 -11.12 -14.14
C PRO A 8 -2.72 -11.65 -15.46
N SER A 9 -3.50 -12.47 -16.16
CA SER A 9 -3.20 -12.83 -17.55
C SER A 9 -3.10 -11.64 -18.47
N PRO A 10 -2.11 -11.59 -19.37
CA PRO A 10 -2.20 -10.72 -20.53
C PRO A 10 -3.48 -10.99 -21.34
N ALA A 11 -3.91 -12.24 -21.48
CA ALA A 11 -5.15 -12.58 -22.19
C ALA A 11 -6.41 -11.98 -21.54
N LEU A 12 -6.41 -11.70 -20.23
CA LEU A 12 -7.53 -11.01 -19.57
C LEU A 12 -7.66 -9.58 -20.07
N ALA A 13 -6.53 -8.90 -20.31
CA ALA A 13 -6.52 -7.55 -20.87
C ALA A 13 -7.02 -7.48 -22.33
N HIS A 14 -7.15 -8.62 -23.02
CA HIS A 14 -7.67 -8.69 -24.39
C HIS A 14 -9.19 -8.95 -24.47
N LEU A 15 -9.85 -9.22 -23.34
CA LEU A 15 -11.30 -9.47 -23.33
C LEU A 15 -12.08 -8.17 -23.59
N PRO A 16 -13.15 -8.21 -24.41
CA PRO A 16 -13.87 -6.99 -24.82
C PRO A 16 -14.60 -6.29 -23.67
N ASN A 17 -14.84 -7.00 -22.56
CA ASN A 17 -15.54 -6.51 -21.38
C ASN A 17 -14.61 -6.23 -20.19
N VAL A 18 -13.30 -6.10 -20.44
CA VAL A 18 -12.29 -5.85 -19.40
C VAL A 18 -11.56 -4.54 -19.66
N ILE A 19 -11.42 -3.72 -18.60
CA ILE A 19 -10.52 -2.58 -18.58
C ILE A 19 -9.34 -2.93 -17.68
N ALA A 20 -8.18 -3.20 -18.28
CA ALA A 20 -6.94 -3.44 -17.55
C ALA A 20 -6.22 -2.11 -17.29
N THR A 21 -5.84 -1.84 -16.05
CA THR A 21 -5.06 -0.66 -15.66
C THR A 21 -3.73 -1.09 -15.02
N PRO A 22 -2.59 -0.43 -15.35
CA PRO A 22 -1.28 -0.88 -14.90
C PRO A 22 -0.95 -0.39 -13.48
N HIS A 23 -1.77 -0.77 -12.49
CA HIS A 23 -1.59 -0.42 -11.07
C HIS A 23 -1.49 1.09 -10.79
N ILE A 24 -2.36 1.87 -11.44
CA ILE A 24 -2.32 3.35 -11.40
C ILE A 24 -3.35 3.99 -10.45
N GLY A 25 -4.09 3.18 -9.69
CA GLY A 25 -5.24 3.65 -8.90
C GLY A 25 -4.91 4.75 -7.87
N GLY A 26 -3.68 4.76 -7.34
CA GLY A 26 -3.18 5.77 -6.39
C GLY A 26 -2.15 6.74 -6.97
N LEU A 27 -1.88 6.71 -8.28
CA LEU A 27 -0.74 7.43 -8.89
C LEU A 27 -1.07 8.86 -9.36
N THR A 28 -1.88 9.58 -8.60
CA THR A 28 -1.99 11.05 -8.77
C THR A 28 -0.87 11.74 -7.98
N PRO A 29 -0.38 12.92 -8.40
CA PRO A 29 0.65 13.62 -7.65
C PRO A 29 0.27 13.89 -6.18
N PRO A 30 -0.94 14.41 -5.85
CA PRO A 30 -1.32 14.65 -4.47
C PRO A 30 -1.40 13.36 -3.62
N ALA A 31 -1.90 12.27 -4.20
CA ALA A 31 -1.99 10.99 -3.49
C ALA A 31 -0.60 10.39 -3.25
N SER A 32 0.31 10.51 -4.22
CA SER A 32 1.67 9.99 -4.11
C SER A 32 2.47 10.75 -3.03
N GLU A 33 2.35 12.07 -3.01
CA GLU A 33 2.97 12.92 -1.99
C GLU A 33 2.43 12.61 -0.58
N SER A 34 1.11 12.50 -0.43
CA SER A 34 0.50 12.16 0.86
C SER A 34 0.98 10.81 1.38
N GLN A 35 0.94 9.77 0.54
CA GLN A 35 1.34 8.40 0.91
C GLN A 35 2.82 8.33 1.32
N ALA A 36 3.70 9.05 0.62
CA ALA A 36 5.10 9.15 0.98
C ALA A 36 5.27 9.77 2.38
N MET A 37 4.59 10.89 2.63
CA MET A 37 4.68 11.57 3.92
C MET A 37 4.00 10.81 5.06
N ASP A 38 2.94 10.05 4.78
CA ASP A 38 2.31 9.17 5.77
C ASP A 38 3.26 8.07 6.23
N SER A 39 4.03 7.49 5.30
CA SER A 39 5.08 6.53 5.64
C SER A 39 6.14 7.14 6.55
N VAL A 40 6.58 8.38 6.26
CA VAL A 40 7.52 9.12 7.12
C VAL A 40 6.96 9.33 8.53
N ARG A 41 5.69 9.76 8.64
CA ARG A 41 5.02 9.98 9.94
C ARG A 41 4.90 8.67 10.75
N GLN A 42 4.60 7.56 10.09
CA GLN A 42 4.55 6.26 10.73
C GLN A 42 5.92 5.84 11.27
N VAL A 43 6.99 5.98 10.47
CA VAL A 43 8.37 5.72 10.92
C VAL A 43 8.75 6.61 12.10
N GLN A 44 8.40 7.89 12.06
CA GLN A 44 8.66 8.80 13.19
C GLN A 44 7.95 8.36 14.48
N ALA A 45 6.71 7.88 14.40
CA ALA A 45 5.99 7.33 15.56
C ALA A 45 6.68 6.06 16.08
N LEU A 46 7.06 5.14 15.20
CA LEU A 46 7.81 3.92 15.55
C LEU A 46 9.09 4.26 16.34
N LEU A 47 9.87 5.23 15.88
CA LEU A 47 11.13 5.65 16.52
C LEU A 47 10.92 6.30 17.90
N LYS A 48 9.76 6.91 18.14
CA LYS A 48 9.36 7.44 19.47
C LYS A 48 8.82 6.34 20.40
N GLY A 49 8.65 5.13 19.88
CA GLY A 49 7.97 4.01 20.54
C GLY A 49 6.45 4.20 20.63
N ASP A 50 5.89 5.11 19.84
CA ASP A 50 4.46 5.36 19.75
C ASP A 50 3.81 4.42 18.75
N VAL A 51 2.50 4.17 18.91
CA VAL A 51 1.72 3.40 17.93
C VAL A 51 1.62 4.22 16.64
N PRO A 52 2.02 3.69 15.46
CA PRO A 52 1.89 4.43 14.21
C PRO A 52 0.44 4.72 13.84
N PRO A 53 0.14 5.90 13.27
CA PRO A 53 -1.18 6.17 12.72
C PRO A 53 -1.51 5.19 11.60
N GLY A 54 -2.73 4.65 11.60
CA GLY A 54 -3.18 3.67 10.60
C GLY A 54 -2.68 2.23 10.84
N ALA A 55 -2.07 1.94 11.99
CA ALA A 55 -1.67 0.57 12.34
C ALA A 55 -2.88 -0.39 12.31
N VAL A 56 -2.76 -1.48 11.55
CA VAL A 56 -3.85 -2.45 11.34
C VAL A 56 -3.84 -3.60 12.36
N ASN A 57 -2.79 -3.72 13.17
CA ASN A 57 -2.56 -4.80 14.14
C ASN A 57 -2.20 -4.26 15.54
N VAL A 58 -2.83 -3.17 15.97
CA VAL A 58 -2.58 -2.48 17.25
C VAL A 58 -2.53 -3.44 18.47
N PRO A 59 -3.41 -4.45 18.62
CA PRO A 59 -3.34 -5.35 19.77
C PRO A 59 -2.03 -6.15 19.88
N SER A 60 -1.29 -6.31 18.78
CA SER A 60 0.01 -6.99 18.75
C SER A 60 1.21 -6.04 18.90
N TRP A 61 0.96 -4.74 19.07
CA TRP A 61 2.01 -3.75 19.24
C TRP A 61 2.72 -3.94 20.58
N THR A 62 4.02 -4.21 20.52
CA THR A 62 4.92 -4.17 21.67
C THR A 62 5.92 -3.06 21.46
N ARG A 63 6.07 -2.17 22.45
CA ARG A 63 7.09 -1.12 22.41
C ARG A 63 8.45 -1.81 22.40
N ARG A 64 9.25 -1.63 21.34
CA ARG A 64 10.66 -2.03 21.37
C ARG A 64 11.42 -1.03 22.26
N PRO A 65 12.21 -1.50 23.23
CA PRO A 65 13.05 -0.64 24.07
C PRO A 65 14.08 0.13 23.23
#